data_AF-A0A2R6JBM4-F1
#
_entry.id   AF-A0A2R6JBM4-F1
#
_cell.length_a   1.000
_cell.length_b   1.000
_cell.length_c   1.000
_cell.angle_alpha   90.00
_cell.angle_beta   90.00
_cell.angle_gamma   90.00
#
_symmetry.space_group_name_H-M   'P 1'
#
loop_
_entity.id
_entity.type
_entity.pdbx_description
1 polymer ?
#
loop_
_entity_poly.entity_id
_entity_poly.type
_entity_poly.pdbx_seq_one_letter_code
_entity_poly.pdbx_strand_id
1 'polypeptide(L)'
;MDLEANPMQTNDLHDVNPADGLAMYLEERESELRESTIKSIRSRVGLFVEWCRENDVDSLRDLDGMDLHQYRLSTAEGISRRTLACRLSDVRTFLRWGRSVEAVDPELPEWIEVPQADRARSRTLDAETASDVLGYLRKYRYASRDHMVMLLFWRSGARIG
;
A
#
# COMPACT_ATOMS: atom_id res chain seq x y z
N MET A 1 10.17 -29.47 30.45
CA MET A 1 9.24 -29.12 29.36
C MET A 1 8.85 -27.71 29.71
N ASP A 2 9.71 -26.77 29.36
CA ASP A 2 9.61 -25.40 29.86
C ASP A 2 10.03 -24.51 28.69
N LEU A 3 9.06 -24.28 27.80
CA LEU A 3 9.09 -23.15 26.88
C LEU A 3 8.66 -21.96 27.71
N GLU A 4 9.58 -21.40 28.49
CA GLU A 4 9.43 -20.03 28.95
C GLU A 4 9.47 -19.15 27.70
N ALA A 5 8.29 -18.75 27.23
CA ALA A 5 8.15 -17.59 26.39
C ALA A 5 8.74 -16.42 27.18
N ASN A 6 9.92 -15.95 26.79
CA ASN A 6 10.51 -14.74 27.32
C ASN A 6 9.69 -13.57 26.74
N PRO A 7 8.82 -12.88 27.50
CA PRO A 7 8.23 -11.65 27.01
C PRO A 7 9.39 -10.65 26.90
N MET A 8 9.76 -10.31 25.66
CA MET A 8 10.74 -9.26 25.40
C MET A 8 10.23 -8.01 26.12
N GLN A 9 10.92 -7.61 27.19
CA GLN A 9 10.47 -6.47 27.98
C GLN A 9 10.53 -5.23 27.08
N THR A 10 9.43 -4.49 27.02
CA THR A 10 9.26 -3.24 26.25
C THR A 10 10.36 -2.19 26.50
N ASN A 11 11.17 -2.39 27.55
CA ASN A 11 12.29 -1.53 27.95
C ASN A 11 13.52 -1.59 27.03
N ASP A 12 13.62 -2.59 26.14
CA ASP A 12 14.73 -2.71 25.18
C ASP A 12 14.39 -2.14 23.79
N LEU A 13 13.16 -1.67 23.57
CA LEU A 13 12.75 -1.12 22.29
C LEU A 13 13.21 0.34 22.11
N HIS A 14 13.71 0.63 20.91
CA HIS A 14 14.09 1.97 20.50
C HIS A 14 12.86 2.88 20.40
N ASP A 15 12.99 4.05 21.00
CA ASP A 15 11.97 5.09 20.94
C ASP A 15 12.06 5.83 19.60
N VAL A 16 11.17 5.48 18.67
CA VAL A 16 11.13 6.04 17.32
C VAL A 16 9.74 6.56 17.05
N ASN A 17 9.63 7.86 16.77
CA ASN A 17 8.36 8.44 16.35
C ASN A 17 7.94 7.85 14.98
N PRO A 18 6.63 7.58 14.74
CA PRO A 18 6.15 7.05 13.47
C PRO A 18 6.62 7.82 12.22
N ALA A 19 6.72 9.15 12.28
CA ALA A 19 7.16 9.97 11.15
C ALA A 19 8.66 9.77 10.84
N ASP A 20 9.50 9.75 11.87
CA ASP A 20 10.94 9.49 11.72
C ASP A 20 11.19 8.05 11.26
N GLY A 21 10.45 7.09 11.83
CA GLY A 21 10.49 5.70 11.39
C GLY A 21 10.13 5.56 9.91
N LEU A 22 9.09 6.26 9.44
CA LEU A 22 8.74 6.26 8.02
C LEU A 22 9.87 6.87 7.16
N ALA A 23 10.52 7.93 7.60
CA ALA A 23 11.62 8.54 6.87
C ALA A 23 12.80 7.56 6.72
N MET A 24 13.24 6.94 7.82
CA MET A 24 14.33 5.94 7.84
C MET A 24 13.98 4.73 6.97
N TYR A 25 12.75 4.23 7.08
CA TYR A 25 12.27 3.11 6.27
C TYR A 25 12.32 3.40 4.77
N LEU A 26 11.91 4.61 4.36
CA LEU A 26 11.92 4.98 2.95
C LEU A 26 13.35 5.18 2.44
N GLU A 27 14.23 5.80 3.23
CA GLU A 27 15.65 5.98 2.90
C GLU A 27 16.35 4.64 2.64
N GLU A 28 16.12 3.64 3.49
CA GLU A 28 16.66 2.28 3.30
C GLU A 28 16.19 1.67 1.97
N ARG A 29 14.92 1.87 1.60
CA ARG A 29 14.30 1.25 0.43
C ARG A 29 14.50 2.00 -0.87
N GLU A 30 14.98 3.24 -0.83
CA GLU A 30 15.21 4.06 -2.03
C GLU A 30 16.23 3.42 -2.98
N SER A 31 17.21 2.67 -2.46
CA SER A 31 18.20 1.98 -3.28
C SER A 31 17.66 0.71 -3.99
N GLU A 32 16.58 0.13 -3.46
CA GLU A 32 16.05 -1.17 -3.88
C GLU A 32 14.79 -1.06 -4.74
N LEU A 33 14.01 0.01 -4.55
CA LEU A 33 12.69 0.17 -5.14
C LEU A 33 12.66 1.29 -6.18
N ARG A 34 11.73 1.16 -7.13
CA ARG A 34 11.44 2.24 -8.08
C ARG A 34 10.82 3.43 -7.34
N GLU A 35 11.11 4.65 -7.79
CA GLU A 35 10.54 5.89 -7.25
C GLU A 35 9.00 5.87 -7.15
N SER A 36 8.34 5.28 -8.14
CA SER A 36 6.87 5.14 -8.14
C SER A 36 6.36 4.21 -7.03
N THR A 37 7.12 3.19 -6.68
CA THR A 37 6.85 2.30 -5.55
C THR A 37 7.09 3.04 -4.23
N ILE A 38 8.20 3.77 -4.08
CA ILE A 38 8.49 4.60 -2.90
C ILE A 38 7.38 5.63 -2.66
N LYS A 39 6.97 6.35 -3.70
CA LYS A 39 5.85 7.31 -3.62
C LYS A 39 4.56 6.65 -3.16
N SER A 40 4.29 5.44 -3.66
CA SER A 40 3.10 4.66 -3.32
C SER A 40 3.10 4.22 -1.85
N ILE A 41 4.24 3.74 -1.35
CA ILE A 41 4.44 3.34 0.04
C ILE A 41 4.32 4.58 0.95
N ARG A 42 5.06 5.66 0.65
CA ARG A 42 5.00 6.93 1.40
C ARG A 42 3.57 7.44 1.54
N SER A 43 2.79 7.41 0.45
CA SER A 43 1.40 7.85 0.48
C SER A 43 0.50 6.96 1.34
N ARG A 44 0.76 5.65 1.43
CA ARG A 44 -0.10 4.72 2.18
C ARG A 44 0.29 4.61 3.64
N VAL A 45 1.59 4.46 3.93
CA VAL A 45 2.11 4.43 5.30
C VAL A 45 2.03 5.82 5.95
N GLY A 46 2.13 6.90 5.18
CA GLY A 46 1.90 8.25 5.68
C GLY A 46 0.51 8.46 6.27
N LEU A 47 -0.52 7.75 5.79
CA LEU A 47 -1.86 7.79 6.40
C LEU A 47 -1.88 7.11 7.77
N PHE A 48 -1.07 6.06 7.97
CA PHE A 48 -0.91 5.42 9.26
C PHE A 48 -0.16 6.33 10.24
N VAL A 49 0.92 6.97 9.80
CA VAL A 49 1.65 7.97 10.59
C VAL A 49 0.74 9.12 11.01
N GLU A 50 -0.08 9.62 10.09
CA GLU A 50 -1.05 10.67 10.40
C GLU A 50 -2.10 10.18 11.42
N TRP A 51 -2.59 8.95 11.27
CA TRP A 51 -3.49 8.36 12.26
C TRP A 51 -2.82 8.24 13.64
N CYS A 52 -1.55 7.82 13.72
CA CYS A 52 -0.80 7.79 14.98
C CYS A 52 -0.76 9.19 15.63
N ARG A 53 -0.46 10.22 14.83
CA ARG A 53 -0.43 11.62 15.29
C ARG A 53 -1.80 12.10 15.80
N GLU A 54 -2.89 11.69 15.16
CA GLU A 54 -4.26 12.04 15.57
C GLU A 54 -4.73 11.32 16.84
N ASN A 55 -4.09 10.22 17.21
CA ASN A 55 -4.45 9.39 18.37
C ASN A 55 -3.37 9.41 19.46
N ASP A 56 -2.51 10.44 19.46
CA ASP A 56 -1.44 10.66 20.45
C ASP A 56 -0.46 9.47 20.58
N VAL A 57 -0.22 8.75 19.48
CA VAL A 57 0.80 7.68 19.39
C VAL A 57 2.12 8.31 18.91
N ASP A 58 2.93 8.75 19.86
CA ASP A 58 4.18 9.45 19.60
C ASP A 58 5.39 8.52 19.41
N SER A 59 5.26 7.24 19.77
CA SER A 59 6.32 6.22 19.65
C SER A 59 5.79 4.93 19.04
N LEU A 60 6.56 4.33 18.13
CA LEU A 60 6.27 3.00 17.57
C LEU A 60 6.32 1.89 18.64
N ARG A 61 7.06 2.11 19.75
CA ARG A 61 7.13 1.19 20.88
C ARG A 61 5.79 1.06 21.61
N ASP A 62 5.00 2.13 21.61
CA ASP A 62 3.76 2.20 22.38
C ASP A 62 2.57 1.58 21.62
N LEU A 63 2.78 1.20 20.35
CA LEU A 63 1.76 0.54 19.54
C LEU A 63 1.40 -0.84 20.09
N ASP A 64 0.11 -1.08 20.23
CA ASP A 64 -0.44 -2.38 20.58
C ASP A 64 -1.45 -2.93 19.54
N GLY A 65 -2.02 -4.09 19.83
CA GLY A 65 -3.00 -4.72 18.94
C GLY A 65 -4.33 -3.97 18.85
N MET A 66 -4.69 -3.22 19.89
CA MET A 66 -5.87 -2.38 19.89
C MET A 66 -5.69 -1.19 18.95
N ASP A 67 -4.52 -0.56 18.94
CA ASP A 67 -4.19 0.54 18.02
C ASP A 67 -4.31 0.09 16.56
N LEU A 68 -3.75 -1.08 16.23
CA LEU A 68 -3.88 -1.66 14.89
C LEU A 68 -5.35 -1.93 14.52
N HIS A 69 -6.14 -2.40 15.48
CA HIS A 69 -7.56 -2.63 15.26
C HIS A 69 -8.30 -1.31 14.98
N GLN A 70 -8.02 -0.27 15.76
CA GLN A 70 -8.61 1.06 15.61
C GLN A 70 -8.23 1.70 14.27
N TYR A 71 -6.95 1.65 13.88
CA TYR A 71 -6.48 2.12 12.58
C TYR A 71 -7.18 1.39 11.42
N ARG A 72 -7.36 0.07 11.54
CA ARG A 72 -8.07 -0.71 10.53
C ARG A 72 -9.52 -0.26 10.39
N LEU A 73 -10.21 0.00 11.50
CA LEU A 73 -11.59 0.47 11.50
C LEU A 73 -11.71 1.86 10.88
N SER A 74 -10.86 2.81 11.29
CA SER A 74 -10.88 4.19 10.75
C SER A 74 -10.59 4.23 9.24
N THR A 75 -9.71 3.34 8.76
CA THR A 75 -9.32 3.28 7.35
C THR A 75 -10.32 2.53 6.47
N ALA A 76 -11.12 1.62 7.02
CA ALA A 76 -12.03 0.79 6.24
C ALA A 76 -13.22 1.56 5.65
N GLU A 77 -13.60 2.69 6.26
CA GLU A 77 -14.73 3.49 5.81
C GLU A 77 -14.43 4.20 4.48
N GLY A 78 -15.37 4.12 3.53
CA GLY A 78 -15.32 4.89 2.28
C GLY A 78 -14.29 4.43 1.24
N ILE A 79 -13.59 3.31 1.43
CA ILE A 79 -12.61 2.78 0.46
C ILE A 79 -12.93 1.36 -0.03
N SER A 80 -12.33 0.97 -1.16
CA SER A 80 -12.45 -0.39 -1.69
C SER A 80 -11.67 -1.40 -0.86
N ARG A 81 -12.11 -2.67 -0.81
CA ARG A 81 -11.36 -3.77 -0.17
C ARG A 81 -9.94 -3.92 -0.71
N ARG A 82 -9.74 -3.70 -2.01
CA ARG A 82 -8.40 -3.70 -2.62
C ARG A 82 -7.52 -2.57 -2.08
N THR A 83 -8.07 -1.37 -1.94
CA THR A 83 -7.36 -0.23 -1.37
C THR A 83 -6.98 -0.49 0.09
N LEU A 84 -7.91 -1.02 0.88
CA LEU A 84 -7.67 -1.40 2.28
C LEU A 84 -6.56 -2.45 2.38
N ALA A 85 -6.61 -3.50 1.55
CA ALA A 85 -5.58 -4.54 1.50
C ALA A 85 -4.19 -3.97 1.19
N CYS A 86 -4.07 -3.08 0.19
CA CYS A 86 -2.80 -2.43 -0.13
C CYS A 86 -2.29 -1.55 1.03
N ARG A 87 -3.16 -0.80 1.70
CA ARG A 87 -2.76 0.04 2.85
C ARG A 87 -2.25 -0.81 4.00
N LEU A 88 -3.03 -1.82 4.42
CA LEU A 88 -2.65 -2.70 5.54
C LEU A 88 -1.41 -3.55 5.22
N SER A 89 -1.24 -3.98 3.97
CA SER A 89 -0.03 -4.67 3.54
C SER A 89 1.21 -3.80 3.70
N ASP A 90 1.16 -2.53 3.28
CA ASP A 90 2.31 -1.64 3.38
C ASP A 90 2.62 -1.28 4.83
N VAL A 91 1.60 -1.05 5.67
CA VAL A 91 1.78 -0.83 7.11
C VAL A 91 2.38 -2.07 7.76
N ARG A 92 1.91 -3.27 7.41
CA ARG A 92 2.52 -4.52 7.90
C ARG A 92 4.00 -4.60 7.53
N THR A 93 4.36 -4.30 6.28
CA THR A 93 5.77 -4.31 5.85
C THR A 93 6.61 -3.25 6.58
N PHE A 94 6.03 -2.07 6.82
CA PHE A 94 6.67 -1.01 7.60
C PHE A 94 6.92 -1.45 9.05
N LEU A 95 5.93 -2.03 9.75
CA LEU A 95 6.13 -2.53 11.11
C LEU A 95 7.08 -3.73 11.17
N ARG A 96 7.14 -4.57 10.12
CA ARG A 96 8.19 -5.61 10.03
C ARG A 96 9.59 -5.03 9.94
N TRP A 97 9.74 -3.87 9.29
CA TRP A 97 10.99 -3.11 9.34
C TRP A 97 11.23 -2.54 10.74
N GLY A 98 10.20 -1.97 11.38
CA GLY A 98 10.27 -1.53 12.78
C GLY A 98 10.79 -2.63 13.71
N ARG A 99 10.33 -3.87 13.51
CA ARG A 99 10.83 -5.03 14.26
C ARG A 99 12.31 -5.30 14.00
N SER A 100 12.78 -5.17 12.75
CA SER A 100 14.20 -5.41 12.43
C SER A 100 15.14 -4.37 13.03
N VAL A 101 14.64 -3.19 13.37
CA VAL A 101 15.38 -2.13 14.07
C VAL A 101 14.96 -1.99 15.53
N GLU A 102 14.28 -3.00 16.08
CA GLU A 102 13.87 -3.07 17.49
C GLU A 102 13.04 -1.85 17.95
N ALA A 103 12.20 -1.29 17.07
CA ALA A 103 11.35 -0.12 17.37
C ALA A 103 9.89 -0.48 17.70
N VAL A 104 9.49 -1.74 17.57
CA VAL A 104 8.12 -2.21 17.82
C VAL A 104 8.14 -3.63 18.37
N ASP A 105 7.06 -4.03 19.06
CA ASP A 105 6.88 -5.41 19.51
C ASP A 105 7.03 -6.41 18.34
N PRO A 106 7.82 -7.50 18.49
CA PRO A 106 8.11 -8.45 17.42
C PRO A 106 6.90 -9.19 16.82
N GLU A 107 5.83 -9.36 17.60
CA GLU A 107 4.62 -10.07 17.19
C GLU A 107 3.60 -9.14 16.53
N LEU A 108 3.65 -7.84 16.86
CA LEU A 108 2.68 -6.84 16.41
C LEU A 108 2.43 -6.81 14.88
N PRO A 109 3.45 -6.90 14.00
CA PRO A 109 3.20 -6.88 12.56
C PRO A 109 2.31 -8.04 12.10
N GLU A 110 2.38 -9.21 12.75
CA GLU A 110 1.62 -10.37 12.32
C GLU A 110 0.14 -10.30 12.73
N TRP A 111 -0.22 -9.43 13.69
CA TRP A 111 -1.60 -9.20 14.09
C TRP A 111 -2.40 -8.40 13.06
N ILE A 112 -1.75 -7.72 12.10
CA ILE A 112 -2.45 -6.95 11.06
C ILE A 112 -3.11 -7.88 10.06
N GLU A 113 -4.37 -8.27 10.22
CA GLU A 113 -5.07 -9.08 9.21
C GLU A 113 -5.32 -8.30 7.90
N VAL A 114 -4.63 -8.69 6.83
CA VAL A 114 -4.81 -8.08 5.50
C VAL A 114 -5.99 -8.77 4.81
N PRO A 115 -7.06 -8.03 4.46
CA PRO A 115 -8.20 -8.63 3.80
C PRO A 115 -7.83 -9.10 2.39
N GLN A 116 -8.51 -10.14 1.92
CA GLN A 116 -8.40 -10.56 0.52
C GLN A 116 -8.91 -9.43 -0.38
N ALA A 117 -8.03 -8.93 -1.25
CA ALA A 117 -8.42 -7.91 -2.22
C ALA A 117 -9.41 -8.50 -3.23
N ASP A 118 -10.51 -7.79 -3.50
CA ASP A 118 -11.40 -8.15 -4.60
C ASP A 118 -10.60 -8.20 -5.92
N ARG A 119 -10.95 -9.15 -6.79
CA ARG A 119 -10.40 -9.20 -8.15
C ARG A 119 -10.66 -7.86 -8.83
N ALA A 120 -9.65 -7.33 -9.52
CA ALA A 120 -9.80 -6.11 -10.30
C ALA A 120 -11.01 -6.25 -11.24
N ARG A 121 -11.74 -5.15 -11.49
CA ARG A 121 -12.83 -5.14 -12.48
C ARG A 121 -12.29 -5.67 -13.80
N SER A 122 -12.71 -6.87 -14.20
CA SER A 122 -12.17 -7.61 -15.34
C SER A 122 -12.87 -7.22 -16.64
N ARG A 123 -13.31 -5.96 -16.77
CA ARG A 123 -14.03 -5.53 -17.97
C ARG A 123 -13.01 -5.30 -19.08
N THR A 124 -12.86 -6.31 -19.92
CA THR A 124 -12.04 -6.26 -21.12
C THR A 124 -12.84 -5.59 -22.24
N LEU A 125 -12.15 -4.84 -23.10
CA LEU A 125 -12.75 -4.34 -24.34
C LEU A 125 -12.84 -5.50 -25.33
N ASP A 126 -14.05 -5.87 -25.73
CA ASP A 126 -14.27 -6.90 -26.74
C ASP A 126 -13.93 -6.41 -28.16
N ALA A 127 -13.77 -7.37 -29.08
CA ALA A 127 -13.31 -7.08 -30.45
C ALA A 127 -14.33 -6.32 -31.29
N GLU A 128 -15.62 -6.49 -31.04
CA GLU A 128 -16.69 -5.81 -31.77
C GLU A 128 -16.70 -4.32 -31.35
N THR A 129 -16.75 -4.06 -30.05
CA THR A 129 -16.68 -2.69 -29.51
C THR A 129 -15.41 -1.98 -29.97
N ALA A 130 -14.26 -2.66 -29.95
CA ALA A 130 -13.01 -2.06 -30.43
C ALA A 130 -13.05 -1.73 -31.93
N SER A 131 -13.66 -2.59 -32.75
CA SER A 131 -13.83 -2.38 -34.19
C SER A 131 -14.74 -1.19 -34.47
N ASP A 132 -15.82 -1.03 -33.71
CA ASP A 132 -16.74 0.10 -33.84
C ASP A 132 -16.08 1.42 -33.47
N VAL A 133 -15.35 1.46 -32.34
CA VAL A 133 -14.59 2.63 -31.90
C VAL A 133 -13.54 3.00 -32.94
N LEU A 134 -12.76 2.03 -33.43
CA LEU A 134 -11.76 2.27 -34.48
C LEU A 134 -12.40 2.72 -35.79
N GLY A 135 -13.55 2.17 -36.18
CA GLY A 135 -14.30 2.57 -37.35
C GLY A 135 -14.78 4.01 -37.26
N TYR A 136 -15.34 4.40 -36.12
CA TYR A 136 -15.73 5.78 -35.85
C TYR A 136 -14.53 6.74 -35.89
N LEU A 137 -13.45 6.41 -35.19
CA LEU A 137 -12.24 7.24 -35.13
C LEU A 137 -11.59 7.36 -36.51
N ARG A 138 -11.55 6.27 -37.30
CA ARG A 138 -11.05 6.29 -38.67
C ARG A 138 -11.90 7.17 -39.58
N LYS A 139 -13.24 7.18 -39.42
CA LYS A 139 -14.15 7.94 -40.29
C LYS A 139 -14.20 9.43 -39.96
N TYR A 140 -14.27 9.79 -38.67
CA TYR A 140 -14.55 11.16 -38.24
C TYR A 140 -13.37 11.85 -37.54
N ARG A 141 -12.37 11.11 -37.09
CA ARG A 141 -11.22 11.62 -36.29
C ARG A 141 -9.91 11.02 -36.79
N TYR A 142 -9.78 10.85 -38.11
CA TYR A 142 -8.63 10.18 -38.72
C TYR A 142 -7.31 10.84 -38.31
N ALA A 143 -6.28 10.02 -38.13
CA ALA A 143 -4.94 10.41 -37.65
C ALA A 143 -4.90 11.30 -36.37
N SER A 144 -6.01 11.42 -35.63
CA SER A 144 -6.00 12.12 -34.34
C SER A 144 -5.25 11.32 -33.28
N ARG A 145 -4.88 11.99 -32.17
CA ARG A 145 -4.26 11.35 -31.01
C ARG A 145 -5.07 10.14 -30.53
N ASP A 146 -6.38 10.30 -30.37
CA ASP A 146 -7.25 9.22 -29.85
C ASP A 146 -7.31 8.04 -30.83
N HIS A 147 -7.35 8.31 -32.14
CA HIS A 147 -7.29 7.28 -33.17
C HIS A 147 -5.99 6.48 -33.10
N MET A 148 -4.85 7.17 -33.03
CA MET A 148 -3.53 6.53 -33.00
C MET A 148 -3.30 5.75 -31.70
N VAL A 149 -3.69 6.32 -30.54
CA VAL A 149 -3.57 5.64 -29.24
C VAL A 149 -4.43 4.38 -29.21
N MET A 150 -5.69 4.47 -29.62
CA MET A 150 -6.59 3.31 -29.67
C MET A 150 -6.07 2.23 -30.62
N LEU A 151 -5.60 2.63 -31.82
CA LEU A 151 -5.06 1.70 -32.80
C LEU A 151 -3.79 1.00 -32.30
N LEU A 152 -2.86 1.75 -31.68
CA LEU A 152 -1.63 1.19 -31.13
C LEU A 152 -1.93 0.21 -30.00
N PHE A 153 -2.75 0.59 -29.02
CA PHE A 153 -3.11 -0.31 -27.91
C PHE A 153 -3.84 -1.56 -28.40
N TRP A 154 -4.76 -1.43 -29.36
CA TRP A 154 -5.48 -2.59 -29.91
C TRP A 154 -4.56 -3.56 -30.67
N ARG A 155 -3.55 -3.04 -31.37
CA ARG A 155 -2.64 -3.87 -32.19
C ARG A 155 -1.47 -4.46 -31.41
N SER A 156 -0.92 -3.74 -30.45
CA SER A 156 0.30 -4.15 -29.74
C SER A 156 0.04 -4.71 -28.34
N GLY A 157 -1.11 -4.40 -27.73
CA GLY A 157 -1.35 -4.69 -26.31
C GLY A 157 -0.38 -3.96 -25.37
N ALA A 158 0.28 -2.89 -25.85
CA ALA A 158 1.22 -2.13 -25.04
C ALA A 158 0.53 -1.52 -23.81
N ARG A 159 1.25 -1.48 -22.68
CA ARG A 159 0.79 -0.80 -21.47
C ARG A 159 0.91 0.71 -21.65
N ILE A 160 0.05 1.46 -20.97
CA ILE A 160 0.29 2.89 -20.77
C ILE A 160 1.52 2.99 -19.85
N GLY A 161 2.60 3.57 -20.38
CA GLY A 161 3.88 3.71 -19.69
C GLY A 161 3.81 4.63 -18.49
#